data_AF-A0A1M6UF08-F1
#
_entry.id   AF-A0A1M6UF08-F1
#
_cell.length_a   1.000
_cell.length_b   1.000
_cell.length_c   1.000
_cell.angle_alpha   90.00
_cell.angle_beta   90.00
_cell.angle_gamma   90.00
#
_symmetry.space_group_name_H-M   'P 1'
#
loop_
_entity.id
_entity.type
_entity.pdbx_description
1 polymer ?
#
loop_
_entity_poly.entity_id
_entity_poly.type
_entity_poly.pdbx_seq_one_letter_code
_entity_poly.pdbx_strand_id
1 'polypeptide(L)'
;MTGPGRLRPGLADHPAALRCLNRLRRARQTCPPGERTAPARRALEKASRAAHADPTLPLTWEGERGIDLLYVLTRDLARAFENERRGGAGPSGQAGADPHGEVESLVESLVERTTAAALKLAALARSDWDTPAHRSAVARNRLPSRRVLVEIAEGLHRSVAVSAALDPDLDEVRALQDLADGIARVIR
;
A
#
# COMPACT_ATOMS: atom_id res chain seq x y z
N MET A 1 1.95 -16.30 36.13
CA MET A 1 1.79 -17.28 35.02
C MET A 1 0.50 -16.96 34.30
N THR A 2 0.58 -16.29 33.15
CA THR A 2 -0.57 -15.88 32.32
C THR A 2 -0.55 -16.71 31.03
N GLY A 3 -1.69 -17.36 30.75
CA GLY A 3 -1.82 -18.53 29.87
C GLY A 3 -1.52 -18.33 28.36
N PRO A 4 -1.53 -19.43 27.59
CA PRO A 4 -1.04 -19.47 26.22
C PRO A 4 -2.02 -18.80 25.25
N GLY A 5 -1.48 -17.89 24.43
CA GLY A 5 -1.85 -17.71 23.04
C GLY A 5 -3.33 -17.66 22.70
N ARG A 6 -4.07 -16.64 23.15
CA ARG A 6 -5.14 -16.12 22.29
C ARG A 6 -4.47 -15.32 21.18
N LEU A 7 -4.35 -15.95 20.01
CA LEU A 7 -3.98 -15.31 18.74
C LEU A 7 -4.68 -13.96 18.66
N ARG A 8 -3.91 -12.87 18.71
CA ARG A 8 -4.46 -11.53 18.44
C ARG A 8 -5.06 -11.58 17.04
N PRO A 9 -6.35 -11.25 16.84
CA PRO A 9 -6.79 -10.93 15.49
C PRO A 9 -5.94 -9.76 14.97
N GLY A 10 -5.76 -9.63 13.65
CA GLY A 10 -5.69 -8.26 13.12
C GLY A 10 -4.35 -7.70 12.65
N LEU A 11 -3.45 -8.50 12.07
CA LEU A 11 -2.46 -7.98 11.12
C LEU A 11 -2.76 -8.44 9.70
N ALA A 12 -2.97 -9.74 9.49
CA ALA A 12 -3.43 -10.28 8.21
C ALA A 12 -4.83 -9.75 7.82
N ASP A 13 -5.71 -9.56 8.81
CA ASP A 13 -7.07 -9.01 8.62
C ASP A 13 -7.10 -7.48 8.62
N HIS A 14 -5.95 -6.82 8.80
CA HIS A 14 -5.90 -5.37 8.80
C HIS A 14 -6.31 -4.84 7.42
N PRO A 15 -7.12 -3.76 7.32
CA PRO A 15 -7.61 -3.26 6.04
C PRO A 15 -6.49 -2.99 5.01
N ALA A 16 -5.32 -2.53 5.45
CA ALA A 16 -4.18 -2.31 4.55
C ALA A 16 -3.59 -3.62 4.00
N ALA A 17 -3.52 -4.68 4.81
CA ALA A 17 -3.06 -5.99 4.36
C ALA A 17 -4.06 -6.60 3.36
N LEU A 18 -5.35 -6.55 3.66
CA LEU A 18 -6.40 -6.99 2.74
C LEU A 18 -6.39 -6.19 1.43
N ARG A 19 -6.20 -4.86 1.49
CA ARG A 19 -6.07 -4.02 0.28
C ARG A 19 -4.85 -4.41 -0.56
N CYS A 20 -3.71 -4.67 0.07
CA CYS A 20 -2.51 -5.15 -0.60
C CYS A 20 -2.76 -6.45 -1.36
N LEU A 21 -3.28 -7.48 -0.67
CA LEU A 21 -3.56 -8.78 -1.27
C LEU A 21 -4.56 -8.66 -2.42
N ASN A 22 -5.59 -7.82 -2.27
CA ASN A 22 -6.55 -7.54 -3.33
C ASN A 22 -5.91 -6.85 -4.54
N ARG A 23 -5.03 -5.87 -4.33
CA ARG A 23 -4.32 -5.19 -5.43
C ARG A 23 -3.36 -6.11 -6.15
N LEU A 24 -2.59 -6.93 -5.44
CA LEU A 24 -1.70 -7.93 -6.03
C LEU A 24 -2.48 -8.99 -6.81
N ARG A 25 -3.62 -9.45 -6.28
CA ARG A 25 -4.54 -10.33 -7.01
C ARG A 25 -5.04 -9.69 -8.30
N ARG A 26 -5.51 -8.44 -8.24
CA ARG A 26 -5.95 -7.69 -9.43
C ARG A 26 -4.81 -7.51 -10.43
N ALA A 27 -3.63 -7.10 -9.98
CA ALA A 27 -2.44 -6.95 -10.81
C ALA A 27 -2.09 -8.25 -11.57
N ARG A 28 -2.22 -9.41 -10.91
CA ARG A 28 -2.04 -10.72 -11.55
C ARG A 28 -3.12 -11.05 -12.57
N GLN A 29 -4.36 -10.68 -12.32
CA GLN A 29 -5.50 -10.90 -13.24
C GLN A 29 -5.45 -9.96 -14.44
N THR A 30 -4.99 -8.72 -14.23
CA THR A 30 -4.86 -7.68 -15.26
C THR A 30 -3.63 -7.89 -16.14
N CYS A 31 -2.56 -8.49 -15.61
CA CYS A 31 -1.35 -8.76 -16.38
C CYS A 31 -1.67 -9.69 -17.58
N PRO A 32 -1.41 -9.26 -18.82
CA PRO A 32 -1.79 -10.02 -20.02
C PRO A 32 -1.16 -11.42 -20.03
N PRO A 33 -1.86 -12.44 -20.56
CA PRO A 33 -1.27 -13.75 -20.78
C PRO A 33 -0.36 -13.73 -22.03
N GLY A 34 0.76 -14.46 -21.98
CA GLY A 34 1.69 -14.60 -23.09
C GLY A 34 3.11 -14.90 -22.63
N GLU A 35 3.99 -15.28 -23.56
CA GLU A 35 5.41 -15.52 -23.26
C GLU A 35 6.14 -14.23 -22.89
N ARG A 36 5.88 -13.14 -23.62
CA ARG A 36 6.47 -11.80 -23.36
C ARG A 36 6.20 -11.30 -21.94
N THR A 37 5.02 -11.58 -21.38
CA THR A 37 4.65 -11.16 -20.01
C THR A 37 4.92 -12.22 -18.95
N ALA A 38 5.41 -13.42 -19.32
CA ALA A 38 5.69 -14.49 -18.38
C ALA A 38 6.65 -14.08 -17.25
N PRO A 39 7.72 -13.28 -17.48
CA PRO A 39 8.58 -12.78 -16.42
C PRO A 39 7.80 -11.94 -15.38
N ALA A 40 6.99 -10.98 -15.85
CA ALA A 40 6.20 -10.11 -15.00
C ALA A 40 5.17 -10.91 -14.17
N ARG A 41 4.50 -11.90 -14.78
CA ARG A 41 3.55 -12.77 -14.07
C ARG A 41 4.21 -13.58 -12.96
N ARG A 42 5.37 -14.19 -13.24
CA ARG A 42 6.14 -14.95 -12.24
C ARG A 42 6.60 -14.05 -11.09
N ALA A 43 7.05 -12.83 -11.39
CA ALA A 43 7.46 -11.87 -10.37
C ALA A 43 6.28 -11.39 -9.51
N LEU A 44 5.12 -11.10 -10.11
CA LEU A 44 3.88 -10.76 -9.38
C LEU A 44 3.43 -11.90 -8.46
N GLU A 45 3.59 -13.15 -8.87
CA GLU A 45 3.33 -14.29 -8.01
C GLU A 45 4.29 -14.34 -6.81
N LYS A 46 5.59 -14.10 -7.01
CA LYS A 46 6.55 -13.99 -5.90
C LYS A 46 6.17 -12.87 -4.93
N ALA A 47 5.81 -11.69 -5.44
CA ALA A 47 5.35 -10.57 -4.62
C ALA A 47 4.08 -10.93 -3.83
N SER A 48 3.14 -11.62 -4.46
CA SER A 48 1.93 -12.13 -3.80
C SER A 48 2.27 -13.09 -2.67
N ARG A 49 3.18 -14.04 -2.88
CA ARG A 49 3.59 -15.00 -1.83
C ARG A 49 4.31 -14.28 -0.68
N ALA A 50 5.19 -13.34 -1.00
CA ALA A 50 5.90 -12.50 -0.04
C ALA A 50 4.93 -11.70 0.86
N ALA A 51 3.90 -11.08 0.27
CA ALA A 51 2.87 -10.35 1.02
C ALA A 51 1.96 -11.23 1.89
N HIS A 52 1.81 -12.53 1.55
CA HIS A 52 1.13 -13.48 2.44
C HIS A 52 2.04 -13.94 3.59
N ALA A 53 3.35 -14.07 3.33
CA ALA A 53 4.32 -14.51 4.33
C ALA A 53 4.64 -13.41 5.36
N ASP A 54 4.61 -12.14 4.95
CA ASP A 54 4.86 -10.97 5.79
C ASP A 54 3.66 -10.00 5.75
N PRO A 55 2.73 -10.07 6.73
CA PRO A 55 1.57 -9.18 6.82
C PRO A 55 1.94 -7.73 7.18
N THR A 56 3.18 -7.47 7.59
CA THR A 56 3.66 -6.11 7.90
C THR A 56 4.20 -5.38 6.67
N LEU A 57 4.54 -6.11 5.60
CA LEU A 57 5.00 -5.55 4.33
C LEU A 57 4.14 -4.36 3.85
N PRO A 58 2.81 -4.48 3.72
CA PRO A 58 1.95 -3.37 3.29
C PRO A 58 1.80 -2.25 4.33
N LEU A 59 2.29 -2.45 5.55
CA LEU A 59 2.31 -1.44 6.60
C LEU A 59 3.60 -0.62 6.60
N THR A 60 4.62 -1.02 5.85
CA THR A 60 5.80 -0.21 5.63
C THR A 60 5.55 0.80 4.51
N TRP A 61 6.20 1.97 4.57
CA TRP A 61 6.10 2.98 3.50
C TRP A 61 6.61 2.43 2.15
N GLU A 62 7.71 1.68 2.18
CA GLU A 62 8.28 1.08 0.97
C GLU A 62 7.37 0.00 0.37
N GLY A 63 6.79 -0.85 1.21
CA GLY A 63 5.84 -1.86 0.76
C GLY A 63 4.58 -1.24 0.18
N GLU A 64 3.98 -0.25 0.86
CA GLU A 64 2.81 0.49 0.38
C GLU A 64 3.07 1.13 -0.99
N ARG A 65 4.19 1.87 -1.12
CA ARG A 65 4.60 2.48 -2.38
C ARG A 65 4.87 1.43 -3.48
N GLY A 66 5.48 0.31 -3.14
CA GLY A 66 5.74 -0.79 -4.07
C GLY A 66 4.44 -1.41 -4.62
N ILE A 67 3.43 -1.58 -3.76
CA ILE A 67 2.11 -2.09 -4.15
C ILE A 67 1.39 -1.11 -5.08
N ASP A 68 1.41 0.19 -4.76
CA ASP A 68 0.82 1.22 -5.61
C ASP A 68 1.47 1.27 -6.99
N LEU A 69 2.81 1.24 -7.03
CA LEU A 69 3.56 1.22 -8.27
C LEU A 69 3.22 -0.01 -9.13
N LEU A 70 3.15 -1.20 -8.52
CA LEU A 70 2.78 -2.42 -9.22
C LEU A 70 1.37 -2.36 -9.80
N TYR A 71 0.43 -1.79 -9.05
CA TYR A 71 -0.93 -1.62 -9.53
C TYR A 71 -1.01 -0.71 -10.76
N VAL A 72 -0.25 0.39 -10.77
CA VAL A 72 -0.17 1.30 -11.93
C VAL A 72 0.52 0.63 -13.12
N LEU A 73 1.71 0.04 -12.90
CA LEU A 73 2.49 -0.59 -13.98
C LEU A 73 1.74 -1.73 -14.66
N THR A 74 1.03 -2.58 -13.89
CA THR A 74 0.25 -3.68 -14.46
C THR A 74 -0.97 -3.19 -15.26
N ARG A 75 -1.61 -2.11 -14.81
CA ARG A 75 -2.70 -1.46 -15.57
C ARG A 75 -2.17 -0.88 -16.89
N ASP A 76 -1.04 -0.20 -16.84
CA ASP A 76 -0.46 0.44 -18.01
C ASP A 76 0.07 -0.60 -19.01
N LEU A 77 0.67 -1.69 -18.51
CA LEU A 77 1.04 -2.86 -19.31
C LEU A 77 -0.17 -3.47 -20.04
N ALA A 78 -1.28 -3.68 -19.34
CA ALA A 78 -2.49 -4.22 -19.96
C ALA A 78 -3.05 -3.29 -21.05
N ARG A 79 -2.99 -1.97 -20.84
CA ARG A 79 -3.40 -0.98 -21.85
C ARG A 79 -2.48 -1.00 -23.07
N ALA A 80 -1.17 -1.10 -22.87
CA ALA A 80 -0.21 -1.16 -23.97
C ALA A 80 -0.46 -2.40 -24.85
N PHE A 81 -0.68 -3.58 -24.24
CA PHE A 81 -1.02 -4.80 -24.96
C PHE A 81 -2.37 -4.73 -25.70
N GLU A 82 -3.37 -4.07 -25.12
CA GLU A 82 -4.65 -3.86 -25.79
C GLU A 82 -4.50 -2.93 -27.00
N ASN A 83 -3.69 -1.88 -26.89
CA ASN A 83 -3.39 -0.98 -28.00
C ASN A 83 -2.59 -1.67 -29.10
N GLU A 84 -1.62 -2.51 -28.75
CA GLU A 84 -0.85 -3.33 -29.70
C GLU A 84 -1.78 -4.25 -30.50
N ARG A 85 -2.72 -4.93 -29.81
CA ARG A 85 -3.74 -5.77 -30.46
C ARG A 85 -4.64 -5.00 -31.42
N ARG A 86 -5.04 -3.77 -31.07
CA ARG A 86 -5.92 -2.93 -31.90
C ARG A 86 -5.18 -2.27 -33.06
N GLY A 87 -3.94 -1.86 -32.84
CA GLY A 87 -3.08 -1.23 -33.84
C GLY A 87 -2.62 -2.20 -34.94
N GLY A 88 -2.51 -3.50 -34.63
CA GLY A 88 -2.21 -4.55 -35.61
C GLY A 88 -3.31 -4.86 -36.63
N ALA A 89 -4.48 -4.19 -36.57
CA ALA A 89 -5.63 -4.46 -37.42
C ALA A 89 -5.97 -3.34 -38.44
N GLY A 90 -5.12 -2.32 -38.61
CA GLY A 90 -5.34 -1.21 -39.56
C GLY A 90 -4.52 -1.32 -40.86
N PRO A 91 -5.04 -0.87 -42.02
CA PRO A 91 -4.30 -0.90 -43.28
C PRO A 91 -3.11 0.07 -43.23
N SER A 92 -1.92 -0.48 -43.34
CA SER A 92 -0.64 0.22 -43.32
C SER A 92 -0.53 1.16 -44.53
N GLY A 93 -0.46 2.47 -44.27
CA GLY A 93 -0.40 3.47 -45.32
C GLY A 93 -0.07 4.87 -44.84
N GLN A 94 1.04 5.07 -44.13
CA GLN A 94 1.71 6.37 -44.00
C GLN A 94 3.14 6.18 -43.48
N ALA A 95 4.11 6.54 -44.33
CA ALA A 95 5.53 6.51 -44.02
C ALA A 95 5.90 7.72 -43.15
N GLY A 96 6.50 7.48 -41.98
CA GLY A 96 7.04 8.55 -41.13
C GLY A 96 7.64 8.10 -39.79
N ALA A 97 7.07 7.10 -39.13
CA ALA A 97 7.61 6.43 -37.95
C ALA A 97 6.96 5.05 -37.90
N ASP A 98 7.68 3.99 -37.54
CA ASP A 98 7.07 2.66 -37.38
C ASP A 98 6.31 2.63 -36.04
N PRO A 99 4.97 2.81 -36.06
CA PRO A 99 4.20 2.89 -34.83
C PRO A 99 4.13 1.53 -34.12
N HIS A 100 4.45 0.44 -34.82
CA HIS A 100 4.54 -0.89 -34.21
C HIS A 100 5.81 -1.02 -33.36
N GLY A 101 6.95 -0.53 -33.86
CA GLY A 101 8.23 -0.57 -33.12
C GLY A 101 8.19 0.23 -31.82
N GLU A 102 7.51 1.38 -31.80
CA GLU A 102 7.35 2.19 -30.57
C GLU A 102 6.48 1.50 -29.52
N VAL A 103 5.38 0.86 -29.95
CA VAL A 103 4.49 0.12 -29.05
C VAL A 103 5.18 -1.14 -28.51
N GLU A 104 5.93 -1.84 -29.34
CA GLU A 104 6.71 -3.01 -28.92
C GLU A 104 7.74 -2.66 -27.85
N SER A 105 8.52 -1.58 -28.07
CA SER A 105 9.50 -1.08 -27.11
C SER A 105 8.85 -0.64 -25.79
N LEU A 106 7.69 0.02 -25.86
CA LEU A 106 6.91 0.39 -24.67
C LEU A 106 6.47 -0.84 -23.89
N VAL A 107 5.96 -1.87 -24.56
CA VAL A 107 5.53 -3.12 -23.94
C VAL A 107 6.69 -3.80 -23.23
N GLU A 108 7.85 -3.92 -23.90
CA GLU A 108 9.05 -4.51 -23.30
C GLU A 108 9.51 -3.74 -22.05
N SER A 109 9.57 -2.41 -22.14
CA SER A 109 9.91 -1.54 -21.00
C SER A 109 8.93 -1.73 -19.83
N LEU A 110 7.63 -1.83 -20.10
CA LEU A 110 6.61 -2.04 -19.07
C LEU A 110 6.71 -3.44 -18.45
N VAL A 111 7.04 -4.48 -19.22
CA VAL A 111 7.32 -5.82 -18.71
C VAL A 111 8.51 -5.79 -17.75
N GLU A 112 9.62 -5.18 -18.17
CA GLU A 112 10.84 -5.09 -17.37
C GLU A 112 10.58 -4.34 -16.05
N ARG A 113 9.98 -3.16 -16.13
CA ARG A 113 9.66 -2.34 -14.95
C ARG A 113 8.69 -3.04 -14.00
N THR A 114 7.67 -3.72 -14.53
CA THR A 114 6.73 -4.51 -13.71
C THR A 114 7.45 -5.65 -13.01
N THR A 115 8.31 -6.36 -13.74
CA THR A 115 9.11 -7.47 -13.21
C THR A 115 10.03 -6.99 -12.09
N ALA A 116 10.81 -5.93 -12.34
CA ALA A 116 11.73 -5.36 -11.38
C ALA A 116 11.02 -4.84 -10.12
N ALA A 117 9.90 -4.12 -10.28
CA ALA A 117 9.11 -3.64 -9.15
C ALA A 117 8.55 -4.79 -8.30
N ALA A 118 8.12 -5.90 -8.94
CA ALA A 118 7.54 -7.02 -8.22
C ALA A 118 8.62 -7.81 -7.46
N LEU A 119 9.80 -8.01 -8.06
CA LEU A 119 10.94 -8.61 -7.39
C LEU A 119 11.44 -7.75 -6.23
N LYS A 120 11.49 -6.43 -6.41
CA LYS A 120 11.86 -5.49 -5.35
C LYS A 120 10.88 -5.57 -4.18
N LEU A 121 9.58 -5.55 -4.45
CA LEU A 121 8.57 -5.71 -3.39
C LEU A 121 8.71 -7.06 -2.67
N ALA A 122 8.94 -8.15 -3.40
CA ALA A 122 9.13 -9.46 -2.80
C ALA A 122 10.37 -9.52 -1.89
N ALA A 123 11.45 -8.84 -2.27
CA ALA A 123 12.68 -8.77 -1.48
C ALA A 123 12.55 -7.97 -0.17
N LEU A 124 11.52 -7.12 -0.05
CA LEU A 124 11.24 -6.40 1.19
C LEU A 124 10.58 -7.26 2.27
N ALA A 125 10.00 -8.40 1.91
CA ALA A 125 9.35 -9.28 2.88
C ALA A 125 10.38 -9.88 3.83
N ARG A 126 10.03 -9.87 5.11
CA ARG A 126 10.90 -10.32 6.18
C ARG A 126 10.44 -11.65 6.75
N SER A 127 11.39 -12.57 6.96
CA SER A 127 11.12 -13.83 7.67
C SER A 127 10.98 -13.63 9.18
N ASP A 128 11.54 -12.55 9.72
CA ASP A 128 11.51 -12.18 11.14
C ASP A 128 10.44 -11.12 11.48
N TRP A 129 9.40 -11.01 10.64
CA TRP A 129 8.36 -9.99 10.79
C TRP A 129 7.62 -10.08 12.14
N ASP A 130 7.49 -11.27 12.72
CA ASP A 130 6.74 -11.49 13.97
C ASP A 130 7.59 -11.25 15.23
N THR A 131 8.77 -10.65 15.10
CA THR A 131 9.56 -10.26 16.27
C THR A 131 8.96 -9.02 16.95
N PRO A 132 8.97 -8.94 18.30
CA PRO A 132 8.51 -7.74 19.01
C PRO A 132 9.21 -6.46 18.57
N ALA A 133 10.51 -6.55 18.25
CA ALA A 133 11.31 -5.42 17.78
C ALA A 133 10.81 -4.89 16.43
N HIS A 134 10.59 -5.77 15.45
CA HIS A 134 10.08 -5.37 14.13
C HIS A 134 8.68 -4.78 14.22
N ARG A 135 7.75 -5.45 14.91
CA ARG A 135 6.39 -4.93 15.10
C ARG A 135 6.39 -3.56 15.77
N SER A 136 7.26 -3.35 16.76
CA SER A 136 7.41 -2.05 17.42
C SER A 136 7.95 -0.99 16.47
N ALA A 137 8.93 -1.33 15.63
CA ALA A 137 9.48 -0.40 14.64
C ALA A 137 8.41 0.01 13.60
N VAL A 138 7.66 -0.95 13.06
CA VAL A 138 6.56 -0.68 12.12
C VAL A 138 5.48 0.19 12.78
N ALA A 139 5.11 -0.10 14.03
CA ALA A 139 4.13 0.69 14.75
C ALA A 139 4.59 2.15 14.94
N ARG A 140 5.84 2.38 15.36
CA ARG A 140 6.41 3.73 15.51
C ARG A 140 6.39 4.52 14.21
N ASN A 141 6.73 3.87 13.09
CA ASN A 141 6.73 4.51 11.77
C ASN A 141 5.32 4.84 11.25
N ARG A 142 4.27 4.29 11.87
CA ARG A 142 2.88 4.57 11.56
C ARG A 142 2.22 5.56 12.52
N LEU A 143 2.90 5.93 13.62
CA LEU A 143 2.39 6.96 14.50
C LEU A 143 2.30 8.29 13.75
N PRO A 144 1.24 9.09 13.97
CA PRO A 144 1.16 10.42 13.41
C PRO A 144 2.36 11.26 13.83
N SER A 145 2.76 12.20 12.96
CA SER A 145 3.84 13.13 13.31
C SER A 145 3.44 13.98 14.51
N ARG A 146 4.44 14.50 15.23
CA ARG A 146 4.24 15.44 16.35
C ARG A 146 3.29 16.57 15.96
N ARG A 147 3.49 17.16 14.78
CA ARG A 147 2.65 18.23 14.25
C ARG A 147 1.18 17.80 14.13
N VAL A 148 0.92 16.63 13.56
CA VAL A 148 -0.45 16.10 13.42
C VAL A 148 -1.09 15.85 14.79
N LEU A 149 -0.33 15.32 15.75
CA LEU A 149 -0.84 15.12 17.11
C LEU A 149 -1.18 16.44 17.81
N VAL A 150 -0.39 17.51 17.59
CA VAL A 150 -0.71 18.86 18.07
C VAL A 150 -2.00 19.37 17.41
N GLU A 151 -2.11 19.28 16.09
CA GLU A 151 -3.30 19.72 15.34
C GLU A 151 -4.57 18.99 15.83
N ILE A 152 -4.47 17.70 16.15
CA ILE A 152 -5.57 16.90 16.73
C ILE A 152 -5.93 17.41 18.14
N ALA A 153 -4.96 17.56 19.04
CA ALA A 153 -5.20 18.03 20.40
C ALA A 153 -5.85 19.42 20.40
N GLU A 154 -5.33 20.36 19.61
CA GLU A 154 -5.92 21.68 19.48
C GLU A 154 -7.32 21.64 18.84
N GLY A 155 -7.52 20.76 17.85
CA GLY A 155 -8.83 20.56 17.22
C GLY A 155 -9.88 20.07 18.22
N LEU A 156 -9.51 19.15 19.11
CA LEU A 156 -10.38 18.67 20.19
C LEU A 156 -10.70 19.80 21.19
N HIS A 157 -9.68 20.56 21.65
CA HIS A 157 -9.91 21.70 22.55
C HIS A 157 -10.87 22.73 21.95
N ARG A 158 -10.66 23.11 20.67
CA ARG A 158 -11.55 24.06 19.99
C ARG A 158 -12.97 23.54 19.85
N SER A 159 -13.13 22.25 19.53
CA SER A 159 -14.45 21.64 19.32
C SER A 159 -15.26 21.54 20.62
N VAL A 160 -14.59 21.42 21.77
CA VAL A 160 -15.22 21.27 23.08
C VAL A 160 -15.34 22.59 23.83
N ALA A 161 -14.64 23.65 23.41
CA ALA A 161 -14.58 24.93 24.12
C ALA A 161 -15.95 25.55 24.42
N VAL A 162 -16.89 25.52 23.47
CA VAL A 162 -18.24 26.05 23.67
C VAL A 162 -19.02 25.20 24.66
N SER A 163 -18.98 23.87 24.54
CA SER A 163 -19.65 22.96 25.48
C SER A 163 -19.07 23.07 26.88
N ALA A 164 -17.76 23.22 27.02
CA ALA A 164 -17.09 23.42 28.31
C ALA A 164 -17.44 24.76 28.96
N ALA A 165 -17.70 25.81 28.17
CA ALA A 165 -18.16 27.08 28.68
C ALA A 165 -19.61 27.02 29.19
N LEU A 166 -20.42 26.10 28.67
CA LEU A 166 -21.82 25.90 29.05
C LEU A 166 -21.97 24.95 30.24
N ASP A 167 -21.27 23.82 30.21
CA ASP A 167 -21.28 22.80 31.27
C ASP A 167 -19.91 22.10 31.35
N PRO A 168 -18.98 22.59 32.20
CA PRO A 168 -17.65 22.02 32.33
C PRO A 168 -17.65 20.66 33.06
N ASP A 169 -18.69 20.36 33.83
CA ASP A 169 -18.77 19.14 34.64
C ASP A 169 -19.41 17.97 33.87
N LEU A 170 -19.92 18.21 32.67
CA LEU A 170 -20.40 17.16 31.79
C LEU A 170 -19.29 16.13 31.52
N ASP A 171 -19.58 14.85 31.72
CA ASP A 171 -18.59 13.76 31.65
C ASP A 171 -17.91 13.70 30.27
N GLU A 172 -18.65 13.92 29.19
CA GLU A 172 -18.13 13.93 27.82
C GLU A 172 -17.16 15.10 27.58
N VAL A 173 -17.42 16.26 28.16
CA VAL A 173 -16.54 17.44 28.07
C VAL A 173 -15.21 17.13 28.76
N ARG A 174 -15.27 16.61 29.99
CA ARG A 174 -14.07 16.22 30.76
C ARG A 174 -13.26 15.15 30.04
N ALA A 175 -13.92 14.10 29.54
CA ALA A 175 -13.25 13.02 28.82
C ALA A 175 -12.51 13.49 27.56
N LEU A 176 -13.11 14.42 26.79
CA LEU A 176 -12.47 14.96 25.59
C LEU A 176 -11.33 15.93 25.90
N GLN A 177 -11.46 16.73 26.97
CA GLN A 177 -10.37 17.59 27.46
C GLN A 177 -9.20 16.75 27.97
N ASP A 178 -9.46 15.72 28.78
CA ASP A 178 -8.44 14.79 29.28
C ASP A 178 -7.72 14.07 28.15
N LEU A 179 -8.44 13.70 27.09
CA LEU A 179 -7.85 13.10 25.90
C LEU A 179 -6.92 14.08 25.17
N ALA A 180 -7.34 15.33 24.97
CA ALA A 180 -6.53 16.35 24.33
C ALA A 180 -5.26 16.65 25.13
N ASP A 181 -5.37 16.77 26.46
CA ASP A 181 -4.25 16.97 27.38
C ASP A 181 -3.34 15.73 27.45
N GLY A 182 -3.91 14.53 27.37
CA GLY A 182 -3.18 13.28 27.27
C GLY A 182 -2.30 13.23 26.02
N ILE A 183 -2.87 13.61 24.86
CA ILE A 183 -2.12 13.72 23.60
C ILE A 183 -1.02 14.78 23.74
N ALA A 184 -1.32 15.96 24.28
CA ALA A 184 -0.35 17.03 24.48
C ALA A 184 0.81 16.63 25.41
N ARG A 185 0.56 15.78 26.41
CA ARG A 185 1.61 15.24 27.30
C ARG A 185 2.56 14.27 26.61
N VAL A 186 2.05 13.39 25.75
CA VAL A 186 2.87 12.41 25.00
C VAL A 186 3.81 13.11 24.00
N ILE A 187 3.50 14.35 23.63
CA ILE A 187 4.27 15.17 22.67
C ILE A 187 5.46 15.90 23.32
N ARG A 188 5.52 16.05 24.65
CA ARG A 188 6.60 16.74 25.36
C ARG A 188 7.83 15.86 25.53
#